data_AF-A0A1Q6XHS6-F1
#
_entry.id   AF-A0A1Q6XHS6-F1
#
_cell.length_a   1.000
_cell.length_b   1.000
_cell.length_c   1.000
_cell.angle_alpha   90.00
_cell.angle_beta   90.00
_cell.angle_gamma   90.00
#
_symmetry.space_group_name_H-M   'P 1'
#
loop_
_entity.id
_entity.type
_entity.pdbx_description
1 polymer ?
#
loop_
_entity_poly.entity_id
_entity_poly.type
_entity_poly.pdbx_seq_one_letter_code
_entity_poly.pdbx_strand_id
1 'polypeptide(L)' 'MAKPDPRIETLEREIATLVEQRQSLRATGGEARELEHNRCEIVARQHKLSETLISIYAPQPAFAIA' A
#
# COMPACT_ATOMS: atom_id res chain seq x y z
N MET A 1 -12.45 -18.88 -4.65
CA MET A 1 -11.42 -17.81 -4.53
C MET A 1 -11.17 -17.61 -3.04
N ALA A 2 -9.92 -17.68 -2.59
CA ALA A 2 -9.59 -17.38 -1.19
C ALA A 2 -10.03 -15.93 -0.90
N LYS A 3 -10.72 -15.70 0.21
CA LYS A 3 -11.05 -14.33 0.62
C LYS A 3 -9.73 -13.57 0.81
N PRO A 4 -9.62 -12.31 0.33
CA PRO A 4 -8.43 -11.50 0.57
C PRO A 4 -8.21 -11.40 2.07
N ASP A 5 -6.95 -11.46 2.51
CA ASP A 5 -6.63 -11.20 3.90
C ASP A 5 -7.10 -9.77 4.26
N PRO A 6 -7.79 -9.56 5.39
CA PRO A 6 -8.34 -8.24 5.74
C PRO A 6 -7.26 -7.15 5.84
N ARG A 7 -5.99 -7.51 6.06
CA ARG A 7 -4.85 -6.59 6.04
C ARG A 7 -4.57 -6.06 4.63
N ILE A 8 -4.72 -6.91 3.60
CA ILE A 8 -4.59 -6.52 2.19
C ILE A 8 -5.69 -5.52 1.84
N GLU A 9 -6.96 -5.85 2.13
CA GLU A 9 -8.10 -4.97 1.82
C GLU A 9 -7.98 -3.60 2.51
N THR A 10 -7.46 -3.58 3.74
CA THR A 10 -7.22 -2.34 4.48
C THR A 10 -6.15 -1.49 3.79
N LEU A 11 -5.00 -2.08 3.44
CA LEU A 11 -3.90 -1.37 2.77
C LEU A 11 -4.31 -0.85 1.39
N GLU A 12 -5.07 -1.63 0.62
CA GLU A 12 -5.61 -1.19 -0.67
C GLU A 12 -6.54 0.02 -0.52
N ARG A 13 -7.43 0.01 0.49
CA ARG A 13 -8.31 1.14 0.79
C ARG A 13 -7.55 2.38 1.21
N GLU A 14 -6.55 2.24 2.08
CA GLU A 14 -5.71 3.35 2.52
C GLU A 14 -4.94 3.98 1.35
N ILE A 15 -4.39 3.15 0.45
CA ILE A 15 -3.72 3.63 -0.77
C ILE A 15 -4.72 4.39 -1.65
N ALA A 16 -5.93 3.86 -1.86
CA ALA A 16 -6.96 4.53 -2.63
C ALA A 16 -7.31 5.91 -2.04
N THR A 17 -7.52 5.99 -0.72
CA THR A 17 -7.76 7.26 -0.02
C THR A 17 -6.60 8.24 -0.20
N LEU A 18 -5.35 7.79 -0.09
CA LEU A 18 -4.18 8.66 -0.30
C LEU A 18 -4.09 9.16 -1.75
N VAL A 19 -4.45 8.35 -2.72
CA VAL A 19 -4.51 8.75 -4.13
C VAL A 19 -5.62 9.78 -4.37
N GLU A 20 -6.80 9.59 -3.80
CA GLU A 20 -7.89 10.57 -3.84
C GLU A 20 -7.46 11.91 -3.24
N GLN A 21 -6.86 11.88 -2.04
CA GLN A 21 -6.28 13.07 -1.40
C GLN A 21 -5.26 13.75 -2.30
N ARG A 22 -4.40 12.99 -2.99
CA ARG A 22 -3.43 13.54 -3.94
C ARG A 22 -4.11 14.28 -5.08
N GLN A 23 -5.18 13.73 -5.63
CA GLN A 23 -5.92 14.38 -6.72
C GLN A 23 -6.59 15.65 -6.23
N SER A 24 -7.17 15.64 -5.02
CA SER A 24 -7.71 16.85 -4.39
C SER A 24 -6.64 17.92 -4.20
N LEU A 25 -5.49 17.58 -3.61
CA LEU A 25 -4.36 18.50 -3.44
C LEU A 25 -3.94 19.12 -4.77
N ARG A 26 -3.84 18.32 -5.84
CA ARG A 26 -3.51 18.85 -7.18
C ARG A 26 -4.60 19.76 -7.73
N ALA A 27 -5.87 19.40 -7.57
CA ALA A 27 -6.99 20.18 -8.07
C ALA A 27 -7.10 21.56 -7.39
N THR A 28 -6.74 21.64 -6.11
CA THR A 28 -6.77 22.90 -5.34
C THR A 28 -5.46 23.67 -5.38
N GLY A 29 -4.44 23.20 -6.11
CA GLY A 29 -3.12 23.85 -6.14
C GLY A 29 -2.33 23.73 -4.83
N GLY A 30 -2.48 22.62 -4.12
CA GLY A 30 -1.80 22.34 -2.85
C GLY A 30 -0.28 22.43 -2.94
N GLU A 31 0.35 22.71 -1.79
CA GLU A 31 1.76 23.05 -1.73
C GLU A 31 2.65 21.86 -2.10
N ALA A 32 3.83 22.14 -2.66
CA ALA A 32 4.79 21.10 -3.05
C ALA A 32 5.16 20.17 -1.89
N ARG A 33 5.22 20.71 -0.66
CA ARG A 33 5.49 19.94 0.56
C ARG A 33 4.37 18.95 0.90
N GLU A 34 3.11 19.35 0.72
CA GLU A 34 1.95 18.49 0.96
C GLU A 34 1.89 17.35 -0.07
N LEU A 35 2.15 17.68 -1.33
CA LEU A 35 2.26 16.70 -2.41
C LEU A 35 3.40 15.72 -2.19
N GLU A 36 4.55 16.16 -1.68
CA GLU A 36 5.67 15.27 -1.40
C GLU A 36 5.38 14.37 -0.19
N HIS A 37 4.80 14.93 0.87
CA HIS A 37 4.40 14.14 2.02
C HIS A 37 3.39 13.04 1.63
N ASN A 38 2.34 13.39 0.89
CA ASN A 38 1.37 12.44 0.37
C ASN A 38 2.03 11.37 -0.53
N ARG A 39 3.02 11.73 -1.35
CA ARG A 39 3.76 10.78 -2.19
C ARG A 39 4.50 9.75 -1.33
N CYS A 40 5.18 10.20 -0.29
CA CYS A 40 5.91 9.33 0.64
C CYS A 40 4.97 8.34 1.34
N GLU A 41 3.81 8.81 1.81
CA GLU A 41 2.80 7.95 2.44
C GLU A 41 2.27 6.88 1.49
N ILE A 42 1.98 7.23 0.22
CA ILE A 42 1.54 6.26 -0.79
C ILE A 42 2.59 5.16 -0.97
N VAL A 43 3.86 5.54 -1.15
CA VAL A 43 4.96 4.58 -1.34
C VAL A 43 5.15 3.70 -0.10
N ALA A 44 5.04 4.26 1.10
CA ALA A 44 5.15 3.50 2.34
C ALA A 44 4.04 2.42 2.44
N ARG A 45 2.79 2.77 2.12
CA ARG A 45 1.67 1.80 2.14
C ARG A 45 1.77 0.77 1.03
N GLN A 46 2.22 1.15 -0.16
CA GLN A 46 2.49 0.22 -1.26
C GLN A 46 3.60 -0.78 -0.91
N HIS A 47 4.68 -0.30 -0.29
CA HIS A 47 5.74 -1.17 0.22
C HIS A 47 5.19 -2.15 1.25
N LYS A 48 4.37 -1.67 2.19
CA LYS A 48 3.76 -2.52 3.21
C LYS A 48 2.81 -3.57 2.61
N LEU A 49 2.05 -3.19 1.59
CA LEU A 49 1.19 -4.11 0.85
C LEU A 49 2.02 -5.20 0.16
N SER A 50 3.12 -4.83 -0.49
CA SER A 50 4.04 -5.79 -1.11
C SER A 50 4.60 -6.78 -0.09
N GLU A 51 5.13 -6.31 1.04
CA GLU A 51 5.60 -7.18 2.12
C GLU A 51 4.51 -8.12 2.64
N THR A 52 3.30 -7.61 2.79
CA THR A 52 2.15 -8.38 3.30
C THR A 52 1.76 -9.49 2.32
N LEU A 53 1.71 -9.18 1.03
CA LEU A 53 1.43 -10.16 -0.03
C LEU A 53 2.51 -11.25 -0.07
N ILE A 54 3.79 -10.87 0.01
CA ILE A 54 4.90 -11.82 0.07
C ILE A 54 4.75 -12.70 1.32
N SER A 55 4.52 -12.11 2.49
CA SER A 55 4.40 -12.86 3.74
C SER A 55 3.25 -13.88 3.75
N ILE A 56 2.16 -13.61 3.04
CA ILE A 56 0.96 -14.47 3.02
C ILE A 56 1.07 -15.55 1.94
N TYR A 57 1.60 -15.20 0.77
CA TYR A 57 1.50 -16.04 -0.42
C TYR A 57 2.85 -16.58 -0.91
N ALA A 58 3.98 -16.13 -0.36
CA ALA A 58 5.26 -16.70 -0.74
C ALA A 58 5.30 -18.19 -0.38
N PRO A 59 5.67 -19.06 -1.32
CA PRO A 59 5.85 -20.46 -1.00
C PRO A 59 6.96 -20.59 0.04
N GLN A 60 6.70 -21.36 1.10
CA GLN A 60 7.73 -21.72 2.06
C GLN A 60 8.86 -22.44 1.31
N PRO A 61 10.13 -22.05 1.48
CA PRO A 61 11.23 -22.71 0.80
C PRO A 61 11.25 -24.18 1.20
N ALA A 62 11.23 -25.08 0.20
CA ALA A 62 11.15 -26.54 0.38
C ALA A 62 12.31 -27.15 1.21
N PHE A 63 13.37 -26.38 1.45
CA PHE A 63 14.55 -26.78 2.24
C PHE A 63 14.47 -26.36 3.72
N ALA A 64 13.40 -25.72 4.18
CA ALA A 64 13.23 -25.38 5.60
C ALA A 64 12.76 -26.56 6.48
N ILE A 65 12.69 -27.77 5.92
CA ILE A 65 12.41 -29.01 6.64
C ILE A 65 13.67 -29.88 6.59
N ALA A 66 14.56 -29.70 7.56
CA ALA A 66 15.66 -30.61 7.88
C ALA A 66 15.85 -30.62 9.40
#